data_AF-A0A7Y1T9V5-F1
#
_entry.id   AF-A0A7Y1T9V5-F1
#
_cell.length_a   1.000
_cell.length_b   1.000
_cell.length_c   1.000
_cell.angle_alpha   90.00
_cell.angle_beta   90.00
_cell.angle_gamma   90.00
#
_symmetry.space_group_name_H-M   'P 1'
#
loop_
_entity.id
_entity.type
_entity.pdbx_description
1 polymer ?
#
loop_
_entity_poly.entity_id
_entity_poly.type
_entity_poly.pdbx_seq_one_letter_code
_entity_poly.pdbx_strand_id
1 'polypeptide(L)'
;MTTILDRYLVSAVLSGTALVLLVLLSLSAFISFVGEFDKIGTGDFQMPDALMYVLLRMPTQAFDMLPVAALIGSLFALGNLASGSELIVM
;
A
#
# COMPACT_ATOMS: atom_id res chain seq x y z
N MET A 1 -9.00 -19.31 19.19
CA MET A 1 -8.97 -20.57 18.43
C MET A 1 -8.94 -20.20 16.96
N THR A 2 -7.77 -20.18 16.33
CA THR A 2 -7.63 -19.92 14.89
C THR A 2 -7.18 -21.22 14.23
N THR A 3 -7.99 -21.74 13.31
CA THR A 3 -7.65 -22.94 12.56
C THR A 3 -6.46 -22.64 11.62
N ILE A 4 -5.77 -23.67 11.14
CA ILE A 4 -4.63 -23.50 10.21
C ILE A 4 -5.09 -22.81 8.92
N LEU A 5 -6.31 -23.11 8.45
CA LEU A 5 -6.95 -22.47 7.31
C LEU A 5 -7.18 -20.97 7.53
N ASP A 6 -7.75 -20.58 8.68
CA ASP A 6 -8.00 -19.17 8.99
C ASP A 6 -6.71 -18.35 8.93
N ARG A 7 -5.63 -18.88 9.51
CA ARG A 7 -4.33 -18.21 9.50
C ARG A 7 -3.75 -18.11 8.08
N TYR A 8 -3.96 -19.10 7.24
CA TYR A 8 -3.53 -19.07 5.84
C TYR A 8 -4.31 -18.01 5.05
N LEU A 9 -5.63 -17.98 5.17
CA LEU A 9 -6.48 -16.97 4.54
C LEU A 9 -6.13 -15.55 5.00
N VAL A 10 -5.99 -15.34 6.31
CA VAL A 10 -5.60 -14.05 6.88
C VAL A 10 -4.21 -13.63 6.39
N SER A 11 -3.24 -14.55 6.34
CA SER A 11 -1.90 -14.25 5.83
C SER A 11 -1.91 -13.89 4.35
N ALA A 12 -2.72 -14.57 3.53
CA ALA A 12 -2.85 -14.29 2.11
C ALA A 12 -3.51 -12.93 1.85
N VAL A 13 -4.58 -12.60 2.58
CA VAL A 13 -5.24 -11.29 2.46
C VAL A 13 -4.32 -10.18 2.96
N LEU A 14 -3.66 -10.35 4.11
CA LEU A 14 -2.72 -9.36 4.64
C LEU A 14 -1.55 -9.11 3.69
N SER A 15 -0.99 -10.15 3.06
CA SER A 15 0.10 -9.98 2.09
C SER A 15 -0.39 -9.27 0.82
N GLY A 16 -1.58 -9.61 0.32
CA GLY A 16 -2.20 -8.92 -0.82
C GLY A 16 -2.47 -7.45 -0.53
N THR A 17 -3.07 -7.14 0.62
CA THR A 17 -3.29 -5.76 1.08
C THR A 17 -1.99 -4.99 1.24
N ALA A 18 -0.97 -5.59 1.87
CA ALA A 18 0.34 -4.96 2.04
C ALA A 18 1.00 -4.65 0.69
N LEU A 19 0.91 -5.57 -0.29
CA LEU A 19 1.45 -5.38 -1.63
C LEU A 19 0.76 -4.22 -2.34
N VAL A 20 -0.58 -4.18 -2.34
CA VAL A 20 -1.34 -3.10 -2.97
C VAL A 20 -1.05 -1.76 -2.28
N LEU A 21 -1.02 -1.74 -0.94
CA LEU A 21 -0.70 -0.54 -0.17
C LEU A 21 0.69 -0.01 -0.52
N LEU A 22 1.70 -0.88 -0.66
CA LEU A 22 3.05 -0.51 -1.09
C LEU A 22 3.06 0.14 -2.48
N VAL A 23 2.30 -0.42 -3.43
CA VAL A 23 2.20 0.13 -4.79
C VAL A 23 1.54 1.51 -4.77
N LEU A 24 0.42 1.66 -4.05
CA LEU A 24 -0.29 2.93 -3.93
C LEU A 24 0.56 4.00 -3.25
N LEU A 25 1.26 3.65 -2.16
CA LEU A 25 2.17 4.56 -1.47
C LEU A 25 3.34 4.98 -2.34
N SER A 26 3.93 4.04 -3.09
CA SER A 26 5.05 4.35 -3.98
C SER A 26 4.64 5.35 -5.07
N LEU A 27 3.47 5.14 -5.67
CA LEU A 27 2.91 6.07 -6.66
C LEU A 27 2.58 7.43 -6.03
N SER A 28 1.95 7.44 -4.85
CA SER A 28 1.58 8.67 -4.14
C SER A 28 2.81 9.49 -3.72
N ALA A 29 3.85 8.80 -3.23
CA ALA A 29 5.11 9.40 -2.87
C ALA A 29 5.82 9.99 -4.09
N PHE A 30 5.82 9.28 -5.23
CA PHE A 30 6.39 9.78 -6.47
C PHE A 30 5.65 11.03 -6.97
N ILE A 31 4.32 11.02 -6.99
CA ILE A 31 3.51 12.19 -7.38
C ILE A 31 3.76 13.37 -6.43
N SER A 32 3.79 13.11 -5.11
CA SER A 32 4.05 14.15 -4.11
C SER A 32 5.45 14.73 -4.25
N PHE A 33 6.44 13.88 -4.53
CA PHE A 33 7.82 14.30 -4.78
C PHE A 33 7.92 15.15 -6.04
N VAL A 34 7.33 14.70 -7.16
CA VAL A 34 7.27 15.44 -8.43
C VAL A 34 6.55 16.78 -8.27
N GLY A 35 5.44 16.81 -7.53
CA GLY A 35 4.69 18.06 -7.28
C GLY A 35 5.46 19.08 -6.46
N GLU A 36 6.41 18.63 -5.63
CA GLU A 36 7.24 19.54 -4.83
C GLU A 36 8.41 20.13 -5.65
N PHE A 37 8.71 19.61 -6.86
CA PHE A 37 9.78 20.15 -7.71
C PHE A 37 9.59 21.62 -8.06
N ASP A 38 8.36 22.07 -8.25
CA ASP A 38 8.06 23.46 -8.62
C ASP A 38 8.32 24.44 -7.46
N LYS A 39 8.47 23.92 -6.24
CA LYS A 39 8.84 24.70 -5.04
C LYS A 39 10.32 24.62 -4.72
N ILE A 40 11.06 23.71 -5.37
CA ILE A 40 12.51 23.60 -5.21
C ILE A 40 13.15 24.84 -5.85
N GLY A 41 13.69 25.73 -5.01
CA GLY A 41 14.29 27.00 -5.43
C GLY A 41 13.51 28.26 -5.04
N THR A 42 12.33 28.13 -4.42
CA THR A 42 11.57 29.27 -3.88
C THR A 42 11.85 29.43 -2.37
N GLY A 43 13.01 30.00 -2.02
CA GLY A 43 13.48 30.17 -0.63
C GLY A 43 14.56 29.15 -0.21
N ASP A 44 14.59 28.72 1.06
CA ASP A 44 15.52 27.72 1.62
C ASP A 44 15.11 26.26 1.35
N PHE A 45 14.09 26.01 0.52
CA PHE A 45 13.54 24.67 0.29
C PHE A 45 14.44 23.87 -0.67
N GLN A 46 15.24 22.95 -0.13
CA GLN A 46 16.17 22.13 -0.89
C GLN A 46 15.61 20.71 -1.15
N MET A 47 16.21 20.00 -2.11
CA MET A 47 15.86 18.60 -2.44
C MET A 47 15.73 17.64 -1.23
N PRO A 48 16.61 17.68 -0.20
CA PRO A 48 16.45 16.83 0.99
C PRO A 48 15.22 17.19 1.84
N ASP A 49 14.77 18.45 1.84
CA ASP A 49 13.56 18.86 2.56
C ASP A 49 12.30 18.29 1.89
N ALA A 50 12.29 18.23 0.55
CA ALA A 50 11.23 17.57 -0.20
C ALA A 50 11.14 16.06 0.12
N LEU A 51 12.29 15.38 0.24
CA LEU A 51 12.34 13.97 0.65
C LEU A 51 11.83 13.77 2.07
N MET A 52 12.26 14.61 3.01
CA MET A 52 11.80 14.56 4.40
C MET A 52 10.29 14.80 4.49
N TYR A 53 9.78 15.78 3.74
CA TYR A 53 8.36 16.10 3.67
C TYR A 53 7.52 14.92 3.16
N VAL A 54 7.96 14.27 2.08
CA VAL A 54 7.26 13.09 1.53
C VAL A 54 7.29 11.93 2.54
N LEU A 55 8.43 11.67 3.18
CA LEU A 55 8.54 10.62 4.21
C LEU A 55 7.64 10.87 5.43
N LEU A 56 7.57 12.11 5.91
CA LEU A 56 6.67 12.50 7.02
C LEU A 56 5.19 12.36 6.64
N ARG A 57 4.86 12.49 5.35
CA ARG A 57 3.48 12.39 4.84
C ARG A 57 3.04 10.96 4.53
N MET A 58 3.99 10.07 4.21
CA MET A 58 3.73 8.64 3.94
C MET A 58 2.86 7.93 4.99
N PRO A 59 3.09 8.05 6.33
CA PRO A 59 2.27 7.33 7.31
C PRO A 59 0.80 7.75 7.25
N THR A 60 0.51 9.04 7.16
CA THR A 60 -0.86 9.55 7.02
C THR A 60 -1.50 9.03 5.74
N GLN A 61 -0.78 9.09 4.61
CA GLN A 61 -1.26 8.54 3.33
C GLN A 61 -1.52 7.03 3.40
N ALA A 62 -0.72 6.29 4.16
CA ALA A 62 -0.92 4.85 4.35
C ALA A 62 -2.24 4.57 5.05
N PHE A 63 -2.59 5.34 6.09
CA PHE A 63 -3.87 5.21 6.79
C PHE A 63 -5.06 5.60 5.90
N ASP A 64 -4.95 6.68 5.13
CA ASP A 64 -6.00 7.11 4.21
C ASP A 64 -6.26 6.08 3.10
N MET A 65 -5.20 5.44 2.61
CA MET A 65 -5.27 4.45 1.53
C MET A 65 -5.57 3.03 2.02
N LEU A 66 -5.47 2.76 3.31
CA LEU A 66 -5.65 1.43 3.90
C LEU A 66 -6.99 0.76 3.51
N PRO A 67 -8.16 1.44 3.55
CA PRO A 67 -9.43 0.82 3.18
C PRO A 67 -9.47 0.40 1.70
N VAL A 68 -8.94 1.24 0.81
CA VAL A 68 -8.89 0.97 -0.63
C VAL A 68 -7.90 -0.16 -0.92
N ALA A 69 -6.74 -0.15 -0.28
CA ALA A 69 -5.74 -1.21 -0.39
C ALA A 69 -6.27 -2.54 0.17
N ALA A 70 -7.05 -2.52 1.25
CA ALA A 70 -7.68 -3.69 1.82
C ALA A 70 -8.71 -4.29 0.86
N LEU A 71 -9.53 -3.45 0.22
CA LEU A 71 -10.51 -3.89 -0.77
C LEU A 71 -9.82 -4.53 -1.98
N ILE A 72 -8.89 -3.82 -2.62
CA ILE A 72 -8.21 -4.31 -3.83
C ILE A 72 -7.32 -5.51 -3.50
N GLY A 73 -6.58 -5.45 -2.40
CA GLY A 73 -5.66 -6.50 -1.97
C GLY A 73 -6.36 -7.79 -1.54
N SER A 74 -7.52 -7.69 -0.88
CA SER A 74 -8.32 -8.88 -0.56
C SER A 74 -8.89 -9.52 -1.82
N LEU A 75 -9.43 -8.73 -2.76
CA LEU A 75 -9.89 -9.26 -4.05
C LEU A 75 -8.77 -9.92 -4.84
N PHE A 76 -7.58 -9.31 -4.86
CA PHE A 76 -6.40 -9.87 -5.52
C PHE A 76 -5.96 -11.19 -4.86
N ALA A 77 -5.83 -11.21 -3.54
CA ALA A 77 -5.40 -12.40 -2.80
C ALA A 77 -6.41 -13.56 -2.92
N LEU A 78 -7.71 -13.27 -2.74
CA LEU A 78 -8.78 -14.25 -2.87
C LEU A 78 -8.94 -14.72 -4.32
N GLY A 79 -8.79 -13.83 -5.30
CA GLY A 79 -8.78 -14.21 -6.71
C GLY A 79 -7.65 -15.18 -7.05
N ASN A 80 -6.47 -14.97 -6.47
CA ASN A 80 -5.33 -15.88 -6.63
C ASN A 80 -5.62 -17.26 -6.02
N LEU A 81 -6.17 -17.30 -4.80
CA LEU A 81 -6.59 -18.54 -4.14
C LEU A 81 -7.68 -19.29 -4.93
N ALA A 82 -8.63 -18.55 -5.52
CA ALA A 82 -9.71 -19.12 -6.32
C ALA A 82 -9.19 -19.69 -7.64
N SER A 83 -8.24 -19.01 -8.29
CA SER A 83 -7.58 -19.51 -9.51
C SER A 83 -6.78 -20.80 -9.26
N GLY A 84 -6.25 -20.98 -8.05
CA GLY A 84 -5.59 -22.21 -7.61
C GLY A 84 -6.56 -23.35 -7.25
N SER A 85 -7.88 -23.11 -7.33
CA SER A 85 -8.94 -23.98 -6.79
C SER A 85 -8.84 -24.25 -5.29
N GLU A 86 -7.98 -23.53 -4.56
CA GLU A 86 -7.78 -23.72 -3.11
C GLU A 86 -9.05 -23.35 -2.34
N LEU A 87 -9.71 -22.25 -2.73
CA LEU A 87 -10.99 -21.83 -2.16
C LEU A 87 -12.15 -22.81 -2.41
N ILE A 88 -12.05 -23.66 -3.44
CA ILE A 88 -13.10 -24.64 -3.79
C ILE A 88 -12.88 -25.95 -3.01
N VAL A 89 -11.63 -26.27 -2.71
CA VAL A 89 -11.22 -27.49 -2.00
C VAL A 89 -11.38 -27.37 -0.49
N MET A 90 -11.29 -26.15 0.04
CA MET A 90 -11.54 -25.82 1.46
C MET A 90 -13.03 -25.95 1.83
#